data_AF-A0A068U676-F1
#
_entry.id   AF-A0A068U676-F1
#
_cell.length_a   1.000
_cell.length_b   1.000
_cell.length_c   1.000
_cell.angle_alpha   90.00
_cell.angle_beta   90.00
_cell.angle_gamma   90.00
#
_symmetry.space_group_name_H-M   'P 1'
#
loop_
_entity.id
_entity.type
_entity.pdbx_description
1 polymer ?
#
loop_
_entity_poly.entity_id
_entity_poly.type
_entity_poly.pdbx_seq_one_letter_code
_entity_poly.pdbx_strand_id
1 'polypeptide(L)'
;MFELRLVQGSLLKKVLDAIKDLVNNANFDCSSSGFSLQAMDSSQVALVALLLRSEGFEHYRCDRNFSMGMNLNNMAKMLKCARNDGIITIKGDDGSNTVTFMFESPTQDKIANFEMKLMDIDSEHLGIPEAEYQAIVRMPSAEFACKDLSNIGDTVVISVTKEGVNFSTRGDIRYLNSFTKASPLAEMGYIRFYLTPKIEENEEKTKP
;
A
#
# COMPACT_ATOMS: atom_id res chain seq x y z
N MET A 1 -12.13 18.22 12.04
CA MET A 1 -11.02 17.72 12.86
C MET A 1 -10.81 16.21 12.69
N PHE A 2 -9.58 15.85 12.36
CA PHE A 2 -9.06 14.49 12.24
C PHE A 2 -7.80 14.35 13.12
N GLU A 3 -7.74 13.29 13.91
CA GLU A 3 -6.58 12.96 14.75
C GLU A 3 -6.41 11.44 14.83
N LEU A 4 -5.22 10.93 14.56
CA LEU A 4 -4.86 9.55 14.85
C LEU A 4 -3.55 9.47 15.62
N ARG A 5 -3.42 8.43 16.46
CA ARG A 5 -2.23 8.14 17.26
C ARG A 5 -1.82 6.68 17.10
N LEU A 6 -0.61 6.48 16.62
CA LEU A 6 -0.02 5.18 16.33
C LEU A 6 1.19 4.93 17.23
N VAL A 7 1.04 4.00 18.18
CA VAL A 7 2.09 3.65 19.16
C VAL A 7 3.32 3.05 18.48
N GLN A 8 3.10 2.21 17.47
CA GLN A 8 4.18 1.64 16.66
C GLN A 8 4.39 2.47 15.39
N GLY A 9 5.02 3.63 15.52
CA GLY A 9 5.28 4.53 14.39
C GLY A 9 6.05 3.88 13.22
N SER A 10 6.85 2.85 13.51
CA SER A 10 7.53 2.07 12.47
C SER A 10 6.60 1.38 11.48
N LEU A 11 5.34 1.11 11.85
CA LEU A 11 4.36 0.56 10.91
C LEU A 11 4.10 1.53 9.76
N LEU A 12 3.81 2.80 10.05
CA LEU A 12 3.55 3.80 9.01
C LEU A 12 4.77 4.00 8.09
N LYS A 13 5.99 3.92 8.65
CA LYS A 13 7.25 3.95 7.88
C LYS A 13 7.30 2.80 6.88
N LYS A 14 7.05 1.56 7.34
CA LYS A 14 7.03 0.37 6.50
C LYS A 14 5.93 0.43 5.42
N VAL A 15 4.76 0.94 5.78
CA VAL A 15 3.64 1.14 4.84
C VAL A 15 4.06 2.10 3.72
N LEU A 16 4.62 3.27 4.04
CA LEU A 16 5.08 4.21 3.02
C LEU A 16 6.23 3.66 2.19
N ASP A 17 7.20 2.99 2.82
CA ASP A 17 8.32 2.37 2.10
C ASP A 17 7.86 1.33 1.08
N ALA A 18 6.72 0.66 1.32
CA ALA A 18 6.15 -0.32 0.40
C ALA A 18 5.42 0.29 -0.80
N ILE A 19 5.01 1.56 -0.76
CA ILE A 19 4.14 2.17 -1.79
C ILE A 19 4.73 3.40 -2.50
N LYS A 20 5.69 4.11 -1.87
CA LYS A 20 6.22 5.39 -2.38
C LYS A 20 6.96 5.28 -3.72
N ASP A 21 7.50 4.11 -4.04
CA ASP A 21 8.23 3.87 -5.29
C ASP A 21 7.27 3.55 -6.44
N LEU A 22 6.01 3.20 -6.13
CA LEU A 22 4.95 2.96 -7.11
C LEU A 22 4.16 4.25 -7.38
N VAL A 23 3.89 5.04 -6.34
CA VAL A 23 3.06 6.24 -6.42
C VAL A 23 3.77 7.42 -5.75
N ASN A 24 3.92 8.52 -6.50
CA ASN A 24 4.60 9.72 -5.99
C ASN A 24 3.69 10.60 -5.13
N ASN A 25 2.44 10.80 -5.56
CA ASN A 25 1.46 11.67 -4.93
C ASN A 25 0.14 10.90 -4.81
N ALA A 26 -0.49 10.94 -3.64
CA ALA A 26 -1.75 10.25 -3.42
C ALA A 26 -2.59 10.95 -2.36
N ASN A 27 -3.89 10.72 -2.41
CA ASN A 27 -4.83 11.10 -1.37
C ASN A 27 -4.87 10.03 -0.28
N PHE A 28 -4.73 10.45 0.96
CA PHE A 28 -5.11 9.66 2.12
C PHE A 28 -6.53 10.05 2.56
N ASP A 29 -7.46 9.13 2.44
CA ASP A 29 -8.84 9.31 2.81
C ASP A 29 -9.05 8.84 4.26
N CYS A 30 -9.48 9.78 5.09
CA CYS A 30 -9.82 9.55 6.48
C CYS A 30 -11.33 9.43 6.62
N SER A 31 -11.78 8.38 7.29
CA SER A 31 -13.18 8.14 7.61
C SER A 31 -13.32 7.55 9.01
N SER A 32 -14.53 7.45 9.55
CA SER A 32 -14.76 6.75 10.83
C SER A 32 -14.26 5.30 10.84
N SER A 33 -14.21 4.64 9.67
CA SER A 33 -13.73 3.26 9.52
C SER A 33 -12.20 3.11 9.54
N GLY A 34 -11.46 4.18 9.24
CA GLY A 34 -10.01 4.13 9.20
C GLY A 34 -9.36 5.08 8.19
N PHE A 35 -8.07 4.85 8.03
CA PHE A 35 -7.14 5.62 7.22
C PHE A 35 -6.78 4.81 5.96
N SER A 36 -7.25 5.25 4.80
CA SER A 36 -7.10 4.54 3.53
C SER A 36 -6.40 5.36 2.47
N LEU A 37 -5.89 4.67 1.45
CA LEU A 37 -5.33 5.28 0.25
C LEU A 37 -5.60 4.36 -0.92
N GLN A 38 -6.06 4.92 -2.03
CA GLN A 38 -6.14 4.23 -3.30
C GLN A 38 -5.48 5.08 -4.39
N ALA A 39 -4.55 4.49 -5.13
CA ALA A 39 -3.85 5.20 -6.19
C ALA A 39 -3.33 4.27 -7.29
N MET A 40 -3.30 4.75 -8.52
CA MET A 40 -2.67 4.07 -9.65
C MET A 40 -1.22 4.52 -9.82
N ASP A 41 -0.40 3.64 -10.39
CA ASP A 41 0.94 4.00 -10.86
C ASP A 41 0.88 4.93 -12.09
N SER A 42 2.02 5.48 -12.50
CA SER A 42 2.10 6.41 -13.63
C SER A 42 1.69 5.80 -14.98
N SER A 43 1.79 4.48 -15.13
CA SER A 43 1.36 3.77 -16.35
C SER A 43 -0.10 3.32 -16.32
N GLN A 44 -0.81 3.50 -15.20
CA GLN A 44 -2.19 3.05 -14.97
C GLN A 44 -2.38 1.52 -15.15
N VAL A 45 -1.31 0.76 -14.89
CA VAL A 45 -1.31 -0.72 -14.96
C VAL A 45 -1.43 -1.35 -13.58
N ALA A 46 -0.98 -0.67 -12.53
CA ALA A 46 -0.99 -1.15 -11.16
C ALA A 46 -1.78 -0.21 -10.24
N LEU A 47 -2.69 -0.77 -9.48
CA LEU A 47 -3.47 -0.08 -8.45
C LEU A 47 -2.99 -0.55 -7.07
N VAL A 48 -2.66 0.39 -6.19
CA VAL A 48 -2.46 0.12 -4.76
C VAL A 48 -3.70 0.54 -3.97
N ALA A 49 -4.15 -0.34 -3.08
CA ALA A 49 -5.20 -0.05 -2.11
C ALA A 49 -4.70 -0.39 -0.70
N LEU A 50 -4.63 0.63 0.14
CA LEU A 50 -4.24 0.57 1.55
C LEU A 50 -5.46 0.84 2.43
N LEU A 51 -5.59 0.07 3.51
CA LEU A 51 -6.52 0.36 4.59
C LEU A 51 -5.86 0.05 5.93
N LEU A 52 -5.77 1.06 6.80
CA LEU A 52 -5.49 0.90 8.23
C LEU A 52 -6.78 1.16 9.00
N ARG A 53 -7.29 0.13 9.67
CA ARG A 53 -8.57 0.20 10.39
C ARG A 53 -8.44 1.07 11.64
N SER A 54 -9.51 1.80 11.99
CA SER A 54 -9.52 2.71 13.14
C SER A 54 -9.23 2.00 14.46
N GLU A 55 -9.64 0.73 14.60
CA GLU A 55 -9.36 -0.10 15.79
C GLU A 55 -7.87 -0.45 15.96
N GLY A 56 -7.05 -0.27 14.92
CA GLY A 56 -5.61 -0.47 14.96
C GLY A 56 -4.84 0.65 15.66
N PHE A 57 -5.47 1.80 15.91
CA PHE A 57 -4.83 2.97 16.51
C PHE A 57 -5.17 3.08 18.00
N GLU A 58 -4.24 3.61 18.80
CA GLU A 58 -4.50 3.89 20.23
C GLU A 58 -5.56 4.99 20.38
N HIS A 59 -5.51 5.97 19.49
CA HIS A 59 -6.51 7.00 19.37
C HIS A 59 -6.83 7.20 17.89
N TYR A 60 -8.11 7.23 17.56
CA TYR A 60 -8.58 7.57 16.22
C TYR A 60 -9.87 8.38 16.33
N ARG A 61 -9.84 9.58 15.76
CA ARG A 61 -10.99 10.47 15.69
C ARG A 61 -11.06 11.08 14.30
N CYS A 62 -12.20 10.91 13.63
CA CYS A 62 -12.47 11.50 12.33
C CYS A 62 -13.93 12.00 12.33
N ASP A 63 -14.12 13.28 12.60
CA ASP A 63 -15.46 13.86 12.77
C ASP A 63 -16.21 13.96 11.43
N ARG A 64 -15.47 14.11 10.33
CA ARG A 64 -15.96 14.20 8.95
C ARG A 64 -14.97 13.52 8.03
N ASN A 65 -15.47 12.93 6.95
CA ASN A 65 -14.62 12.39 5.90
C ASN A 65 -13.76 13.51 5.32
N PHE A 66 -12.47 13.26 5.24
CA PHE A 66 -11.48 14.26 4.85
C PHE A 66 -10.37 13.58 4.06
N SER A 67 -9.96 14.21 2.96
CA SER A 67 -8.92 13.67 2.08
C SER A 67 -7.68 14.56 2.13
N MET A 68 -6.51 13.93 2.27
CA MET A 68 -5.23 14.62 2.37
C MET A 68 -4.32 14.22 1.21
N GLY A 69 -4.21 15.11 0.22
CA GLY A 69 -3.26 14.94 -0.87
C GLY A 69 -1.83 15.22 -0.41
N MET A 70 -0.96 14.22 -0.49
CA MET A 70 0.42 14.32 -0.04
C MET A 70 1.40 13.73 -1.05
N ASN A 71 2.60 14.29 -1.08
CA ASN A 71 3.74 13.67 -1.76
C ASN A 71 4.35 12.58 -0.84
N LEU A 72 4.27 11.32 -1.27
CA LEU A 72 4.67 10.17 -0.46
C LEU A 72 6.18 10.15 -0.18
N ASN A 73 7.00 10.67 -1.11
CA ASN A 73 8.44 10.79 -0.94
C ASN A 73 8.81 11.80 0.15
N ASN A 74 8.14 12.95 0.20
CA ASN A 74 8.34 13.95 1.24
C ASN A 74 7.85 13.43 2.60
N MET A 75 6.69 12.76 2.63
CA MET A 75 6.16 12.13 3.83
C MET A 75 7.14 11.08 4.36
N ALA A 76 7.68 10.21 3.50
CA ALA A 76 8.68 9.22 3.87
C ALA A 76 9.97 9.84 4.41
N LYS A 77 10.47 10.93 3.80
CA LYS A 77 11.66 11.66 4.31
C LYS A 77 11.42 12.21 5.71
N MET A 78 10.26 12.80 5.96
CA MET A 78 9.90 13.33 7.28
C MET A 78 9.71 12.19 8.31
N LEU A 79 9.08 11.08 7.94
CA LEU A 79 8.94 9.91 8.83
C LEU A 79 10.30 9.26 9.20
N LYS A 80 11.40 9.53 8.47
CA LYS A 80 12.74 9.10 8.89
C LYS A 80 13.21 9.79 10.18
N CYS A 81 12.67 10.96 10.50
CA CYS A 81 12.94 11.65 11.77
C CYS A 81 12.27 10.97 12.96
N ALA A 82 11.23 10.16 12.73
CA ALA A 82 10.59 9.37 13.77
C ALA A 82 11.43 8.14 14.14
N ARG A 83 11.55 7.89 15.45
CA ARG A 83 12.19 6.68 15.96
C ARG A 83 11.34 5.44 15.65
N ASN A 84 11.98 4.27 15.56
CA ASN A 84 11.28 3.03 15.25
C ASN A 84 10.36 2.55 16.39
N ASP A 85 10.73 2.89 17.63
CA ASP A 85 9.94 2.72 18.85
C ASP A 85 9.06 3.94 19.16
N GLY A 86 9.11 4.99 18.35
CA GLY A 86 8.40 6.24 18.59
C GLY A 86 6.92 6.17 18.26
N ILE A 87 6.15 7.02 18.93
CA ILE A 87 4.73 7.22 18.70
C ILE A 87 4.57 8.30 17.63
N ILE A 88 3.63 8.09 16.70
CA ILE A 88 3.32 9.05 15.63
C ILE A 88 1.87 9.46 15.78
N THR A 89 1.66 10.77 15.91
CA THR A 89 0.32 11.38 15.91
C THR A 89 0.17 12.22 14.65
N ILE A 90 -0.94 12.06 13.91
CA ILE A 90 -1.26 12.86 12.71
C ILE A 90 -2.51 13.67 13.02
N LYS A 91 -2.46 14.97 12.76
CA LYS A 91 -3.57 15.91 12.95
C LYS A 91 -3.85 16.65 11.65
N GLY A 92 -5.11 16.66 11.25
CA GLY A 92 -5.60 17.42 10.12
C GLY A 92 -6.89 18.13 10.49
N ASP A 93 -7.13 19.30 9.91
CA ASP A 93 -8.41 19.96 10.04
C ASP A 93 -9.04 20.26 8.69
N ASP A 94 -10.36 20.18 8.67
CA ASP A 94 -11.19 20.35 7.47
C ASP A 94 -11.15 21.85 7.10
N GLY A 95 -10.42 22.19 6.04
CA GLY A 95 -10.14 23.57 5.60
C GLY A 95 -8.72 24.08 5.89
N SER A 96 -7.87 23.29 6.53
CA SER A 96 -6.43 23.58 6.62
C SER A 96 -5.71 23.09 5.36
N ASN A 97 -4.78 23.90 4.85
CA ASN A 97 -3.87 23.50 3.77
C ASN A 97 -2.63 22.75 4.29
N THR A 98 -2.63 22.39 5.57
CA THR A 98 -1.52 21.67 6.20
C THR A 98 -2.02 20.53 7.10
N VAL A 99 -1.19 19.50 7.18
CA VAL A 99 -1.30 18.39 8.12
C VAL A 99 -0.11 18.44 9.08
N THR A 100 -0.34 18.16 10.35
CA THR A 100 0.68 18.15 11.39
C THR A 100 1.02 16.72 11.78
N PHE A 101 2.31 16.42 11.81
CA PHE A 101 2.87 15.17 12.32
C PHE A 101 3.62 15.44 13.61
N MET A 102 3.26 14.73 14.68
CA MET A 102 3.96 14.79 15.95
C MET A 102 4.66 13.45 16.18
N PHE A 103 5.96 13.49 16.44
CA PHE A 103 6.76 12.32 16.77
C PHE A 103 7.18 12.41 18.23
N GLU A 104 6.78 11.41 19.00
CA GLU A 104 7.02 11.34 20.44
C GLU A 104 7.90 10.13 20.76
N SER A 105 8.82 10.29 21.71
CA SER A 105 9.47 9.13 22.34
C SER A 105 8.44 8.35 23.19
N PRO A 106 8.66 7.04 23.45
CA PRO A 106 7.83 6.26 24.37
C PRO A 106 7.71 6.90 25.76
N THR A 107 8.80 7.52 26.22
CA THR A 107 8.90 8.24 27.49
C THR A 107 8.35 9.66 27.45
N GLN A 108 7.90 10.15 26.28
CA GLN A 108 7.39 11.50 26.02
C GLN A 108 8.32 12.65 26.42
N ASP A 109 9.61 12.38 26.63
CA ASP A 109 10.65 13.37 26.95
C ASP A 109 11.12 14.15 25.70
N LYS A 110 10.84 13.63 24.50
CA LYS A 110 11.17 14.28 23.23
C LYS A 110 9.95 14.29 22.33
N ILE A 111 9.59 15.49 21.88
CA ILE A 111 8.48 15.73 20.96
C ILE A 111 9.01 16.57 19.79
N ALA A 112 8.76 16.12 18.58
CA ALA A 112 9.09 16.85 17.36
C ALA A 112 7.83 17.03 16.52
N ASN A 113 7.54 18.28 16.14
CA ASN A 113 6.38 18.63 15.32
C ASN A 113 6.85 19.01 13.91
N PHE A 114 6.17 18.44 12.91
CA PHE A 114 6.38 18.75 11.51
C PHE A 114 5.07 19.13 10.87
N GLU A 115 5.08 20.15 10.03
CA GLU A 115 3.93 20.54 9.22
C GLU A 115 4.24 20.27 7.76
N MET A 116 3.30 19.62 7.07
CA MET A 116 3.37 19.38 5.64
C MET A 116 2.21 20.09 4.95
N LYS A 117 2.50 20.78 3.85
CA LYS A 117 1.47 21.35 2.99
C LYS A 117 0.76 20.25 2.21
N LEU A 118 -0.56 20.30 2.22
CA LEU A 118 -1.42 19.45 1.41
C LEU A 118 -1.40 19.94 -0.04
N MET A 119 -1.74 19.03 -0.94
CA MET A 119 -1.86 19.29 -2.37
C MET A 119 -3.27 18.91 -2.81
N ASP A 120 -3.80 19.64 -3.77
CA ASP A 120 -5.02 19.23 -4.46
C ASP A 120 -4.66 18.14 -5.47
N ILE A 121 -5.17 16.92 -5.22
CA ILE A 121 -4.98 15.77 -6.10
C ILE A 121 -6.36 15.30 -6.52
N ASP A 122 -6.60 15.27 -7.82
CA ASP A 122 -7.80 14.66 -8.38
C ASP A 122 -7.75 13.15 -8.10
N SER A 123 -8.72 12.65 -7.35
CA SER A 123 -8.84 11.23 -7.05
C SER A 123 -10.15 10.67 -7.58
N GLU A 124 -10.03 9.72 -8.50
CA GLU A 124 -11.13 8.83 -8.87
C GLU A 124 -11.00 7.54 -8.05
N HIS A 125 -11.96 7.29 -7.16
CA HIS A 125 -12.03 6.02 -6.47
C HIS A 125 -12.54 4.95 -7.44
N LEU A 126 -11.69 3.97 -7.72
CA LEU A 126 -12.03 2.82 -8.54
C LEU A 126 -12.70 1.77 -7.66
N GLY A 127 -13.91 1.37 -8.05
CA GLY A 127 -14.59 0.22 -7.45
C GLY A 127 -13.78 -1.05 -7.75
N ILE A 128 -13.24 -1.67 -6.71
CA ILE A 128 -12.56 -2.96 -6.85
C ILE A 128 -13.63 -4.04 -6.81
N PRO A 129 -13.88 -4.78 -7.91
CA PRO A 129 -14.88 -5.82 -7.92
C PRO A 129 -14.49 -6.97 -7.00
N GLU A 130 -15.47 -7.52 -6.28
CA GLU A 130 -15.31 -8.80 -5.59
C GLU A 130 -15.33 -9.92 -6.65
N ALA A 131 -14.18 -10.18 -7.25
CA ALA A 131 -14.03 -11.25 -8.23
C ALA A 131 -13.68 -12.58 -7.56
N GLU A 132 -14.27 -13.67 -8.04
CA GLU A 132 -13.81 -15.01 -7.71
C GLU A 132 -12.48 -15.28 -8.42
N TYR A 133 -11.40 -15.40 -7.65
CA TYR A 133 -10.08 -15.72 -8.17
C TYR A 133 -9.97 -17.20 -8.50
N GLN A 134 -9.44 -17.52 -9.69
CA GLN A 134 -9.19 -18.90 -10.13
C GLN A 134 -8.22 -19.65 -9.19
N ALA A 135 -7.30 -18.93 -8.55
CA ALA A 135 -6.37 -19.47 -7.57
C ALA A 135 -5.97 -18.41 -6.54
N ILE A 136 -5.81 -18.83 -5.28
CA ILE A 136 -5.29 -18.00 -4.19
C ILE A 136 -4.07 -18.71 -3.60
N VAL A 137 -2.90 -18.11 -3.76
CA VAL A 137 -1.64 -18.64 -3.23
C VAL A 137 -1.22 -17.82 -2.02
N ARG A 138 -0.96 -18.49 -0.90
CA ARG A 138 -0.38 -17.88 0.31
C ARG A 138 1.02 -18.43 0.52
N MET A 139 2.00 -17.54 0.64
CA MET A 139 3.39 -17.88 0.88
C MET A 139 4.07 -16.80 1.74
N PRO A 140 5.15 -17.14 2.45
CA PRO A 140 6.06 -16.14 3.03
C PRO A 140 6.50 -15.10 1.99
N SER A 141 6.42 -13.82 2.33
CA SER A 141 6.81 -12.73 1.42
C SER A 141 8.28 -12.78 0.99
N ALA A 142 9.15 -13.37 1.82
CA ALA A 142 10.57 -13.57 1.52
C ALA A 142 10.81 -14.61 0.41
N GLU A 143 9.85 -15.50 0.16
CA GLU A 143 9.94 -16.54 -0.87
C GLU A 143 9.29 -16.12 -2.19
N PHE A 144 8.73 -14.91 -2.25
CA PHE A 144 8.20 -14.32 -3.47
C PHE A 144 9.36 -13.96 -4.41
N ALA A 145 9.65 -14.85 -5.36
CA ALA A 145 10.87 -14.88 -6.17
C ALA A 145 11.03 -13.76 -7.21
N CYS A 146 10.14 -12.77 -7.24
CA CYS A 146 10.17 -11.70 -8.26
C CYS A 146 11.48 -10.91 -8.27
N LYS A 147 12.14 -10.73 -7.12
CA LYS A 147 13.42 -10.03 -7.03
C LYS A 147 14.56 -10.81 -7.72
N ASP A 148 14.56 -12.13 -7.60
CA ASP A 148 15.60 -12.97 -8.20
C ASP A 148 15.37 -13.08 -9.72
N LEU A 149 14.10 -13.22 -10.12
CA LEU A 149 13.70 -13.31 -11.52
C LEU A 149 13.89 -12.01 -12.30
N SER A 150 13.77 -10.84 -11.66
CA SER A 150 14.00 -9.54 -12.32
C SER A 150 15.45 -9.34 -12.76
N ASN A 151 16.41 -10.07 -12.18
CA ASN A 151 17.80 -10.03 -12.66
C ASN A 151 18.02 -10.85 -13.95
N ILE A 152 17.06 -11.71 -14.30
CA ILE A 152 17.15 -12.64 -15.43
C ILE A 152 16.34 -12.12 -16.62
N GLY A 153 15.16 -11.54 -16.38
CA GLY A 153 14.36 -10.99 -17.47
C GLY A 153 13.21 -10.09 -17.00
N ASP A 154 12.66 -9.35 -17.96
CA ASP A 154 11.68 -8.29 -17.71
C ASP A 154 10.24 -8.79 -17.54
N THR A 155 9.99 -10.08 -17.81
CA THR A 155 8.65 -10.68 -17.75
C THR A 155 8.66 -11.95 -16.91
N VAL A 156 7.80 -11.98 -15.89
CA VAL A 156 7.55 -13.16 -15.04
C VAL A 156 6.18 -13.75 -15.40
N VAL A 157 6.19 -15.05 -15.71
CA VAL A 157 4.99 -15.87 -15.89
C VAL A 157 4.73 -16.62 -14.59
N ILE A 158 3.56 -16.39 -14.00
CA ILE A 158 3.09 -17.08 -12.80
C ILE A 158 2.05 -18.12 -13.24
N SER A 159 2.31 -19.38 -12.93
CA SER A 159 1.43 -20.51 -13.28
C SER A 159 1.06 -21.27 -12.02
N VAL A 160 -0.23 -21.51 -11.81
CA VAL A 160 -0.73 -22.25 -10.65
C VAL A 160 -1.39 -23.53 -11.12
N THR A 161 -0.92 -24.67 -10.59
CA THR A 161 -1.47 -25.99 -10.86
C THR A 161 -1.79 -26.69 -9.54
N LYS A 162 -2.33 -27.91 -9.60
CA LYS A 162 -2.53 -28.74 -8.41
C LYS A 162 -1.22 -29.12 -7.71
N GLU A 163 -0.09 -29.05 -8.40
CA GLU A 163 1.22 -29.40 -7.88
C GLU A 163 1.88 -28.23 -7.11
N GLY A 164 1.44 -26.99 -7.38
CA GLY A 164 1.95 -25.81 -6.71
C GLY A 164 1.93 -24.55 -7.59
N VAL A 165 2.79 -23.60 -7.23
CA VAL A 165 2.98 -22.34 -7.96
C VAL A 165 4.36 -22.34 -8.62
N ASN A 166 4.40 -22.00 -9.90
CA ASN A 166 5.63 -21.91 -10.68
C ASN A 166 5.82 -20.49 -11.20
N PHE A 167 7.01 -19.95 -10.94
CA PHE A 167 7.46 -18.65 -11.44
C PHE A 167 8.54 -18.88 -12.49
N SER A 168 8.40 -18.28 -13.66
CA SER A 168 9.35 -18.43 -14.76
C SER A 168 9.53 -17.15 -15.55
N THR A 169 10.71 -16.94 -16.13
CA THR A 169 10.95 -15.87 -17.12
C THR A 169 11.07 -16.49 -18.51
N ARG A 170 10.83 -15.73 -19.59
CA ARG A 170 10.99 -16.23 -20.96
C ARG A 170 12.45 -16.66 -21.19
N GLY A 171 12.71 -17.96 -21.33
CA GLY A 171 14.00 -18.47 -21.80
C GLY A 171 14.53 -19.65 -20.99
N ASP A 172 15.03 -19.42 -19.78
CA ASP A 172 16.07 -20.33 -19.26
C ASP A 172 15.87 -20.87 -17.84
N ILE A 173 15.10 -20.21 -16.97
CA ILE A 173 15.11 -20.53 -15.53
C ILE A 173 13.69 -20.72 -14.99
N ARG A 174 13.44 -21.91 -14.42
CA ARG A 174 12.22 -22.26 -13.71
C ARG A 174 12.47 -22.24 -12.22
N TYR A 175 11.69 -21.45 -11.49
CA TYR A 175 11.71 -21.42 -10.03
C TYR A 175 10.43 -22.05 -9.50
N LEU A 176 10.55 -23.26 -8.97
CA LEU A 176 9.42 -24.09 -8.56
C LEU A 176 9.40 -24.18 -7.03
N ASN A 177 8.38 -23.58 -6.42
CA ASN A 177 8.15 -23.72 -5.00
C ASN A 177 6.73 -24.27 -4.74
N SER A 178 6.63 -25.24 -3.84
CA SER A 178 5.34 -25.75 -3.37
C SER A 178 5.07 -25.16 -1.99
N PHE A 179 3.96 -24.42 -1.87
CA PHE A 179 3.54 -23.82 -0.61
C PHE A 179 2.13 -24.26 -0.25
N THR A 180 2.03 -24.99 0.85
CA THR A 180 0.75 -25.39 1.44
C THR A 180 0.74 -24.95 2.88
N LYS A 181 0.40 -23.67 3.12
CA LYS A 181 -0.26 -23.26 4.36
C LYS A 181 -0.80 -21.84 4.26
N ALA A 182 -2.07 -21.69 4.57
CA ALA A 182 -2.69 -20.41 4.80
C ALA A 182 -2.38 -19.91 6.21
N SER A 183 -1.78 -18.72 6.33
CA SER A 183 -1.68 -17.97 7.59
C SER A 183 -2.90 -17.05 7.75
N PRO A 184 -3.35 -16.76 8.98
CA PRO A 184 -4.42 -15.80 9.23
C PRO A 184 -4.05 -14.41 8.68
N LEU A 185 -5.04 -13.68 8.14
CA LEU A 185 -4.88 -12.30 7.70
C LEU A 185 -4.80 -11.36 8.91
N ALA A 186 -3.98 -10.31 8.83
CA ALA A 186 -3.80 -9.36 9.93
C ALA A 186 -5.08 -8.58 10.25
N GLU A 187 -5.39 -8.44 11.54
CA GLU A 187 -6.59 -7.75 12.05
C GLU A 187 -6.49 -6.22 12.00
N MET A 188 -5.32 -5.65 11.70
CA MET A 188 -5.10 -4.19 11.71
C MET A 188 -5.38 -3.48 10.38
N GLY A 189 -5.31 -4.18 9.25
CA GLY A 189 -5.40 -3.55 7.92
C GLY A 189 -4.81 -4.40 6.79
N TYR A 190 -4.71 -3.81 5.60
CA TYR A 190 -4.08 -4.44 4.44
C TYR A 190 -3.40 -3.42 3.52
N ILE A 191 -2.43 -3.91 2.75
CA ILE A 191 -1.97 -3.31 1.49
C ILE A 191 -2.23 -4.35 0.40
N ARG A 192 -2.99 -3.97 -0.62
CA ARG A 192 -3.29 -4.81 -1.78
C ARG A 192 -2.80 -4.13 -3.04
N PHE A 193 -2.15 -4.90 -3.91
CA PHE A 193 -1.74 -4.47 -5.24
C PHE A 193 -2.57 -5.24 -6.26
N TYR A 194 -3.15 -4.53 -7.20
CA TYR A 194 -3.91 -5.10 -8.32
C TYR A 194 -3.21 -4.72 -9.60
N LEU A 195 -3.05 -5.68 -10.51
CA LEU A 195 -2.65 -5.40 -11.87
C LEU A 195 -3.91 -5.33 -12.72
N THR A 196 -4.07 -4.28 -13.50
CA THR A 196 -5.14 -4.22 -14.49
C THR A 196 -4.87 -5.30 -15.53
N PRO A 197 -5.87 -6.12 -15.88
CA PRO A 197 -5.70 -7.06 -16.97
C PRO A 197 -5.40 -6.25 -18.23
N LYS A 198 -4.29 -6.56 -18.91
CA LYS A 198 -4.16 -6.16 -20.31
C LYS A 198 -5.34 -6.80 -21.04
N ILE A 199 -6.24 -5.97 -21.56
CA ILE A 199 -7.19 -6.41 -22.56
C ILE A 199 -6.31 -6.78 -23.75
N GLU A 200 -6.05 -8.06 -23.96
CA GLU A 200 -5.55 -8.51 -25.25
C GLU A 200 -6.66 -8.15 -26.25
N GLU A 201 -6.41 -7.16 -27.11
CA GLU A 201 -7.21 -6.96 -28.29
C GLU A 201 -7.20 -8.31 -29.02
N ASN A 202 -8.33 -9.01 -28.99
CA ASN A 202 -8.52 -10.18 -29.81
C ASN A 202 -8.24 -9.74 -31.24
N GLU A 203 -7.10 -10.14 -31.80
CA GLU A 203 -6.92 -10.16 -33.24
C GLU A 203 -8.07 -11.01 -33.79
N GLU A 204 -9.11 -10.32 -34.27
CA GLU A 204 -10.15 -10.93 -35.07
C GLU A 204 -9.44 -11.75 -36.14
N LYS A 205 -9.61 -13.07 -36.06
CA LYS A 205 -9.33 -13.99 -37.16
C LYS A 205 -10.25 -13.62 -38.32
N THR A 206 -9.92 -12.55 -39.03
CA THR A 206 -10.34 -12.35 -40.40
C THR A 206 -9.44 -13.24 -41.24
N LYS A 207 -9.92 -14.47 -41.48
CA LYS A 207 -9.56 -15.18 -42.70
C LYS A 207 -10.81 -15.35 -43.55
N PRO A 208 -10.69 -15.15 -44.88
CA PRO A 208 -11.80 -15.07 -45.82
C PRO A 208 -12.53 -16.42 -45.99
#